data_AF-A0A2D7WRN0-F1
#
_entry.id   AF-A0A2D7WRN0-F1
#
_cell.length_a   1.000
_cell.length_b   1.000
_cell.length_c   1.000
_cell.angle_alpha   90.00
_cell.angle_beta   90.00
_cell.angle_gamma   90.00
#
_symmetry.space_group_name_H-M   'P 1'
#
loop_
_entity.id
_entity.type
_entity.pdbx_description
1 polymer ?
#
loop_
_entity_poly.entity_id
_entity_poly.type
_entity_poly.pdbx_seq_one_letter_code
_entity_poly.pdbx_strand_id
1 'polypeptide(L)'
;MMKLDTVIAGGRVIDPSTGIDECTDIGILEGKISEIGDLSKREAASYFDATDTLVLPGMIDTHGHIYQHVTGKFGLDPDLVGVHSGVTTVIDQGGPSCMTIGGFRHYLYEKSKTRTLCFISAYLVGGLEGHLYPDLYGPCGVNPEHTIRVAKENLDIVKGVKAHAEIGGQSRWG
;
A
#
# COMPACT_ATOMS: atom_id res chain seq x y z
N MET A 1 0.70 -32.45 13.53
CA MET A 1 0.83 -31.14 12.87
C MET A 1 -0.12 -30.17 13.57
N MET A 2 0.22 -28.88 13.62
CA MET A 2 -0.69 -27.88 14.18
C MET A 2 -1.90 -27.68 13.25
N LYS A 3 -3.06 -27.42 13.85
CA LYS A 3 -4.29 -27.08 13.13
C LYS A 3 -4.10 -25.74 12.42
N LEU A 4 -4.50 -25.66 11.15
CA LEU A 4 -4.47 -24.43 10.36
C LEU A 4 -5.61 -23.48 10.75
N ASP A 5 -5.44 -22.19 10.48
CA ASP A 5 -6.52 -21.21 10.66
C ASP A 5 -7.50 -21.28 9.48
N THR A 6 -6.96 -21.28 8.25
CA THR A 6 -7.76 -21.28 7.02
C THR A 6 -7.09 -22.15 5.97
N VAL A 7 -7.90 -22.90 5.22
CA VAL A 7 -7.50 -23.52 3.95
C VAL A 7 -8.31 -22.92 2.82
N ILE A 8 -7.62 -22.42 1.79
CA ILE A 8 -8.21 -22.08 0.49
C ILE A 8 -8.06 -23.32 -0.38
N ALA A 9 -9.17 -23.95 -0.77
CA ALA A 9 -9.16 -25.28 -1.38
C ALA A 9 -9.54 -25.26 -2.86
N GLY A 10 -8.85 -26.05 -3.69
CA GLY A 10 -9.24 -26.40 -5.05
C GLY A 10 -9.12 -25.30 -6.11
N GLY A 11 -8.60 -24.13 -5.76
CA GLY A 11 -8.42 -23.01 -6.69
C GLY A 11 -7.20 -23.17 -7.59
N ARG A 12 -7.20 -22.52 -8.76
CA ARG A 12 -5.99 -22.41 -9.59
C ARG A 12 -5.09 -21.34 -9.00
N VAL A 13 -4.03 -21.77 -8.33
CA VAL A 13 -3.03 -20.89 -7.72
C VAL A 13 -2.03 -20.47 -8.78
N ILE A 14 -1.82 -19.17 -8.95
CA ILE A 14 -0.83 -18.62 -9.89
C ILE A 14 0.15 -17.72 -9.13
N ASP A 15 1.38 -18.17 -8.98
CA ASP A 15 2.48 -17.41 -8.37
C ASP A 15 3.74 -17.50 -9.24
N PRO A 16 4.00 -16.47 -10.09
CA PRO A 16 5.17 -16.44 -10.95
C PRO A 16 6.50 -16.43 -10.19
N SER A 17 6.53 -15.99 -8.93
CA SER A 17 7.78 -15.90 -8.15
C SER A 17 8.29 -17.27 -7.72
N THR A 18 7.38 -18.22 -7.53
CA THR A 18 7.67 -19.62 -7.18
C THR A 18 7.44 -20.58 -8.34
N GLY A 19 6.86 -20.11 -9.46
CA GLY A 19 6.61 -20.90 -10.66
C GLY A 19 5.34 -21.75 -10.61
N ILE A 20 4.45 -21.50 -9.64
CA ILE A 20 3.21 -22.24 -9.45
C ILE A 20 2.15 -21.73 -10.44
N ASP A 21 1.55 -22.66 -11.18
CA ASP A 21 0.35 -22.46 -12.01
C ASP A 21 -0.42 -23.79 -12.10
N GLU A 22 -1.12 -24.14 -11.02
CA GLU A 22 -1.84 -25.42 -10.89
C GLU A 22 -3.05 -25.30 -9.95
N CYS A 23 -3.97 -26.27 -10.03
CA CYS A 23 -5.05 -26.39 -9.05
C CYS A 23 -4.52 -27.06 -7.78
N THR A 24 -4.51 -26.33 -6.66
CA THR A 24 -3.93 -26.79 -5.39
C THR A 24 -4.54 -26.02 -4.23
N ASP A 25 -4.23 -26.42 -2.98
CA ASP A 25 -4.73 -25.74 -1.78
C ASP A 25 -3.66 -24.85 -1.15
N ILE A 26 -4.08 -23.80 -0.43
CA ILE A 26 -3.21 -22.93 0.36
C ILE A 26 -3.63 -23.00 1.83
N GLY A 27 -2.69 -23.37 2.70
CA GLY A 27 -2.88 -23.42 4.15
C GLY A 27 -2.33 -22.16 4.82
N ILE A 28 -3.14 -21.52 5.66
CA ILE A 28 -2.78 -20.30 6.41
C ILE A 28 -2.72 -20.63 7.91
N LEU A 29 -1.65 -20.19 8.56
CA LEU A 29 -1.46 -20.28 10.01
C LEU A 29 -0.83 -18.97 10.52
N GLU A 30 -1.43 -18.38 11.56
CA GLU A 30 -1.00 -17.13 12.19
C GLU A 30 -0.80 -15.99 11.17
N GLY A 31 -1.72 -15.91 10.20
CA GLY A 31 -1.71 -14.89 9.15
C GLY A 31 -0.62 -15.06 8.08
N LYS A 32 0.07 -16.21 8.03
CA LYS A 32 1.10 -16.54 7.04
C LYS A 32 0.71 -17.77 6.24
N ILE A 33 1.17 -17.81 4.99
CA ILE A 33 1.13 -19.04 4.21
C ILE A 33 2.08 -20.04 4.87
N SER A 34 1.52 -21.15 5.35
CA SER A 34 2.24 -22.23 6.03
C SER A 34 2.66 -23.32 5.04
N GLU A 35 1.79 -23.60 4.07
CA GLU A 35 1.94 -24.70 3.11
C GLU A 35 1.06 -24.50 1.88
N ILE A 36 1.48 -25.09 0.76
CA ILE A 36 0.78 -25.12 -0.52
C ILE A 36 0.85 -26.57 -1.03
N GLY A 37 -0.26 -27.16 -1.46
CA GLY A 37 -0.32 -28.56 -1.89
C GLY A 37 -1.68 -29.22 -1.64
N ASP A 38 -1.70 -30.55 -1.63
CA ASP A 38 -2.88 -31.34 -1.21
C ASP A 38 -3.05 -31.24 0.32
N LEU A 39 -4.09 -30.54 0.76
CA LEU A 39 -4.40 -30.34 2.18
C LEU A 39 -5.64 -31.11 2.63
N SER A 40 -6.11 -32.09 1.85
CA SER A 40 -7.32 -32.89 2.14
C SER A 40 -7.31 -33.60 3.50
N LYS A 41 -6.13 -33.84 4.08
CA LYS A 41 -5.95 -34.50 5.39
C LYS A 41 -5.61 -33.52 6.52
N ARG A 42 -5.55 -32.22 6.24
CA ARG A 42 -5.27 -31.21 7.27
C ARG A 42 -6.53 -30.88 8.04
N GLU A 43 -6.33 -30.47 9.29
CA GLU A 43 -7.38 -29.83 10.06
C GLU A 43 -7.22 -28.32 9.94
N ALA A 44 -8.32 -27.61 9.70
CA ALA A 44 -8.36 -26.14 9.67
C ALA A 44 -9.55 -25.62 10.48
N ALA A 45 -9.47 -24.38 10.97
CA ALA A 45 -10.60 -23.72 11.63
C ALA A 45 -11.66 -23.27 10.61
N SER A 46 -11.24 -22.87 9.40
CA SER A 46 -12.13 -22.56 8.28
C SER A 46 -11.61 -23.13 6.96
N TYR A 47 -12.57 -23.40 6.07
CA TYR A 47 -12.32 -23.78 4.68
C TYR A 47 -13.00 -22.79 3.76
N PHE A 48 -12.30 -22.37 2.71
CA PHE A 48 -12.82 -21.55 1.63
C PHE A 48 -12.67 -22.33 0.33
N ASP A 49 -13.81 -22.70 -0.27
CA ASP A 49 -13.84 -23.38 -1.57
C ASP A 49 -13.57 -22.36 -2.69
N ALA A 50 -12.44 -22.53 -3.37
CA ALA A 50 -11.98 -21.70 -4.47
C ALA A 50 -12.06 -22.44 -5.82
N THR A 51 -12.79 -23.56 -5.91
CA THR A 51 -13.00 -24.31 -7.16
C THR A 51 -13.48 -23.39 -8.28
N ASP A 52 -12.92 -23.56 -9.48
CA ASP A 52 -13.19 -22.74 -10.68
C ASP A 52 -12.85 -21.24 -10.53
N THR A 53 -12.06 -20.86 -9.52
CA THR A 53 -11.55 -19.49 -9.33
C THR A 53 -10.02 -19.41 -9.44
N LEU A 54 -9.53 -18.19 -9.63
CA LEU A 54 -8.10 -17.89 -9.55
C LEU A 54 -7.72 -17.46 -8.13
N VAL A 55 -6.63 -18.02 -7.62
CA VAL A 55 -6.01 -17.61 -6.37
C VAL A 55 -4.66 -16.97 -6.70
N LEU A 56 -4.59 -15.65 -6.54
CA LEU A 56 -3.41 -14.84 -6.89
C LEU A 56 -2.78 -14.24 -5.64
N PRO A 57 -1.46 -13.95 -5.66
CA PRO A 57 -0.87 -13.02 -4.70
C PRO A 57 -1.66 -11.72 -4.67
N GLY A 58 -1.88 -11.19 -3.46
CA GLY A 58 -2.57 -9.91 -3.31
C GLY A 58 -1.87 -8.81 -4.11
N MET A 59 -2.63 -8.06 -4.92
CA MET A 59 -2.05 -7.04 -5.79
C MET A 59 -1.45 -5.90 -4.97
N ILE A 60 -0.35 -5.34 -5.48
CA ILE A 60 0.33 -4.17 -4.92
C ILE A 60 0.18 -3.03 -5.91
N ASP A 61 -0.59 -2.02 -5.55
CA ASP A 61 -0.62 -0.77 -6.30
C ASP A 61 0.51 0.13 -5.82
N THR A 62 1.52 0.28 -6.69
CA THR A 62 2.70 1.09 -6.37
C THR A 62 2.46 2.58 -6.50
N HIS A 63 1.30 3.02 -7.02
CA HIS A 63 1.01 4.43 -7.20
C HIS A 63 -0.46 4.74 -6.88
N GLY A 64 -0.74 5.05 -5.62
CA GLY A 64 -2.03 5.56 -5.17
C GLY A 64 -1.95 6.98 -4.61
N HIS A 65 -3.10 7.66 -4.58
CA HIS A 65 -3.29 8.90 -3.82
C HIS A 65 -4.43 8.66 -2.84
N ILE A 66 -4.07 8.27 -1.63
CA ILE A 66 -5.01 7.72 -0.65
C ILE A 66 -5.10 8.57 0.61
N TYR A 67 -4.38 9.70 0.71
CA TYR A 67 -4.44 10.56 1.89
C TYR A 67 -5.74 11.38 1.96
N GLN A 68 -6.85 10.67 2.15
CA GLN A 68 -8.23 11.15 2.11
C GLN A 68 -8.45 12.31 3.07
N HIS A 69 -9.24 13.29 2.63
CA HIS A 69 -9.59 14.51 3.36
C HIS A 69 -8.43 15.48 3.67
N VAL A 70 -7.18 15.05 3.54
CA VAL A 70 -5.99 15.92 3.71
C VAL A 70 -5.53 16.47 2.37
N THR A 71 -5.42 15.61 1.35
CA THR A 71 -4.93 16.02 0.02
C THR A 71 -6.02 16.61 -0.89
N GLY A 72 -7.14 17.05 -0.31
CA GLY A 72 -8.27 17.61 -1.05
C GLY A 72 -9.05 16.55 -1.83
N LYS A 73 -9.56 16.93 -3.01
CA LYS A 73 -10.31 16.02 -3.91
C LYS A 73 -9.48 14.87 -4.48
N PHE A 74 -8.17 14.93 -4.29
CA PHE A 74 -7.20 14.01 -4.89
C PHE A 74 -6.97 12.75 -4.05
N GLY A 75 -7.19 12.83 -2.73
CA GLY A 75 -7.04 11.71 -1.81
C GLY A 75 -8.29 10.83 -1.74
N LEU A 76 -8.15 9.56 -2.10
CA LEU A 76 -9.22 8.57 -2.08
C LEU A 76 -9.23 7.75 -0.79
N ASP A 77 -10.36 7.10 -0.51
CA ASP A 77 -10.44 6.11 0.57
C ASP A 77 -9.52 4.91 0.25
N PRO A 78 -8.56 4.57 1.13
CA PRO A 78 -7.63 3.47 0.90
C PRO A 78 -8.30 2.10 0.78
N ASP A 79 -9.42 1.83 1.46
CA ASP A 79 -10.07 0.52 1.38
C ASP A 79 -10.92 0.36 0.12
N LEU A 80 -11.44 1.47 -0.41
CA LEU A 80 -12.17 1.50 -1.67
C LEU A 80 -11.25 1.14 -2.85
N VAL A 81 -10.09 1.79 -2.95
CA VAL A 81 -9.11 1.53 -4.02
C VAL A 81 -8.17 0.37 -3.69
N GLY A 82 -8.17 -0.08 -2.44
CA GLY A 82 -7.38 -1.20 -1.93
C GLY A 82 -8.16 -2.51 -1.95
N VAL A 83 -8.44 -3.03 -0.75
CA VAL A 83 -8.96 -4.40 -0.58
C VAL A 83 -10.30 -4.64 -1.31
N HIS A 84 -11.13 -3.62 -1.48
CA HIS A 84 -12.38 -3.74 -2.26
C HIS A 84 -12.19 -3.78 -3.78
N SER A 85 -10.96 -3.55 -4.25
CA SER A 85 -10.55 -3.63 -5.66
C SER A 85 -9.54 -4.76 -5.91
N GLY A 86 -9.35 -5.68 -4.95
CA GLY A 86 -8.38 -6.78 -5.05
C GLY A 86 -6.93 -6.38 -4.79
N VAL A 87 -6.69 -5.14 -4.34
CA VAL A 87 -5.36 -4.63 -4.00
C VAL A 87 -5.15 -4.72 -2.49
N THR A 88 -4.21 -5.55 -2.06
CA THR A 88 -3.95 -5.72 -0.61
C THR A 88 -3.00 -4.65 -0.07
N THR A 89 -2.22 -4.01 -0.95
CA THR A 89 -1.24 -2.99 -0.57
C THR A 89 -1.28 -1.81 -1.52
N VAL A 90 -1.38 -0.59 -0.99
CA VAL A 90 -1.32 0.64 -1.76
C VAL A 90 -0.17 1.52 -1.24
N ILE A 91 0.65 2.04 -2.15
CA ILE A 91 1.71 3.00 -1.82
C ILE A 91 1.22 4.41 -2.20
N ASP A 92 0.99 5.26 -1.20
CA ASP A 92 0.65 6.67 -1.39
C ASP A 92 1.84 7.44 -1.98
N GLN A 93 1.58 8.25 -3.01
CA GLN A 93 2.60 8.92 -3.80
C GLN A 93 2.72 10.40 -3.46
N GLY A 94 3.33 10.68 -2.31
CA GLY A 94 3.67 12.05 -1.90
C GLY A 94 2.50 12.84 -1.33
N GLY A 95 1.44 12.18 -0.86
CA GLY A 95 0.38 12.80 -0.07
C GLY A 95 0.93 13.35 1.24
N PRO A 96 1.42 12.52 2.18
CA PRO A 96 1.99 12.99 3.43
C PRO A 96 3.39 13.58 3.23
N SER A 97 3.70 14.62 3.99
CA SER A 97 5.03 15.20 4.11
C SER A 97 5.59 14.98 5.51
N CYS A 98 6.78 15.52 5.77
CA CYS A 98 7.34 15.56 7.12
C CYS A 98 6.47 16.33 8.13
N MET A 99 5.55 17.18 7.67
CA MET A 99 4.64 17.92 8.55
C MET A 99 3.33 17.16 8.82
N THR A 100 2.91 16.28 7.90
CA THR A 100 1.58 15.67 7.91
C THR A 100 1.57 14.15 8.07
N ILE A 101 2.73 13.48 8.08
CA ILE A 101 2.78 12.01 8.20
C ILE A 101 2.10 11.47 9.48
N GLY A 102 2.04 12.24 10.56
CA GLY A 102 1.31 11.85 11.77
C GLY A 102 -0.18 11.64 11.51
N GLY A 103 -0.80 12.47 10.66
CA GLY A 103 -2.19 12.26 10.25
C GLY A 103 -2.35 11.05 9.34
N PHE A 104 -1.39 10.80 8.44
CA PHE A 104 -1.39 9.60 7.60
C PHE A 104 -1.32 8.34 8.45
N ARG A 105 -0.48 8.34 9.48
CA ARG A 105 -0.38 7.25 10.45
C ARG A 105 -1.72 6.98 11.15
N HIS A 106 -2.26 7.99 11.82
CA HIS A 106 -3.38 7.77 12.75
C HIS A 106 -4.75 7.68 12.10
N TYR A 107 -4.94 8.31 10.94
CA TYR A 107 -6.23 8.31 10.26
C TYR A 107 -6.33 7.29 9.13
N LEU A 108 -5.20 6.83 8.58
CA LEU A 108 -5.19 5.87 7.48
C LEU A 108 -4.46 4.59 7.85
N TYR A 109 -3.14 4.64 8.06
CA TYR A 109 -2.33 3.44 8.29
C TYR A 109 -2.86 2.54 9.41
N GLU A 110 -3.25 3.11 10.54
CA GLU A 110 -3.78 2.37 11.69
C GLU A 110 -5.25 1.94 11.54
N LYS A 111 -5.97 2.47 10.54
CA LYS A 111 -7.43 2.32 10.41
C LYS A 111 -7.86 1.50 9.21
N SER A 112 -7.09 1.52 8.14
CA SER A 112 -7.38 0.80 6.89
C SER A 112 -7.19 -0.70 7.05
N LYS A 113 -8.05 -1.47 6.38
CA LYS A 113 -7.81 -2.91 6.18
C LYS A 113 -6.72 -3.14 5.15
N THR A 114 -6.65 -2.27 4.15
CA THR A 114 -5.60 -2.22 3.14
C THR A 114 -4.28 -1.87 3.80
N ARG A 115 -3.21 -2.60 3.48
CA ARG A 115 -1.87 -2.22 3.90
C ARG A 115 -1.48 -0.94 3.16
N THR A 116 -1.38 0.17 3.88
CA THR A 116 -0.95 1.44 3.29
C THR A 116 0.51 1.70 3.59
N LEU A 117 1.23 2.17 2.58
CA LEU A 117 2.62 2.62 2.68
C LEU A 117 2.70 3.99 1.99
N CYS A 118 3.82 4.69 2.09
CA CYS A 118 3.98 5.92 1.34
C CYS A 118 5.41 6.15 0.84
N PHE A 119 5.49 6.90 -0.25
CA PHE A 119 6.65 7.72 -0.54
C PHE A 119 6.39 9.11 0.02
N ILE A 120 7.16 9.51 1.04
CA ILE A 120 6.97 10.81 1.69
C ILE A 120 7.26 11.93 0.69
N SER A 121 6.45 12.97 0.70
CA SER A 121 6.65 14.11 -0.20
C SER A 121 7.97 14.82 0.11
N ALA A 122 8.70 15.19 -0.94
CA ALA A 122 9.84 16.09 -0.83
C ALA A 122 9.43 17.52 -0.44
N TYR A 123 8.18 17.89 -0.73
CA TYR A 123 7.63 19.21 -0.42
C TYR A 123 7.00 19.20 0.98
N LEU A 124 7.26 20.26 1.74
CA LEU A 124 6.77 20.48 3.09
C LEU A 124 5.25 20.38 3.18
N VAL A 125 4.53 20.89 2.18
CA VAL A 125 3.07 20.87 2.16
C VAL A 125 2.47 19.48 1.87
N GLY A 126 3.24 18.53 1.32
CA GLY A 126 2.68 17.29 0.81
C GLY A 126 1.88 17.52 -0.47
N GLY A 127 1.16 16.52 -0.97
CA GLY A 127 0.42 16.59 -2.24
C GLY A 127 -0.94 17.29 -2.17
N LEU A 128 -1.05 18.42 -1.46
CA LEU A 128 -2.32 19.12 -1.25
C LEU A 128 -2.95 19.57 -2.57
N GLU A 129 -4.25 19.31 -2.73
CA GLU A 129 -5.03 19.64 -3.92
C GLU A 129 -4.38 19.16 -5.23
N GLY A 130 -3.62 18.05 -5.18
CA GLY A 130 -2.94 17.52 -6.37
C GLY A 130 -1.95 18.52 -6.99
N HIS A 131 -1.27 19.32 -6.18
CA HIS A 131 -0.31 20.35 -6.63
C HIS A 131 -0.92 21.56 -7.34
N LEU A 132 -2.22 21.82 -7.14
CA LEU A 132 -2.96 22.92 -7.77
C LEU A 132 -2.35 24.32 -7.56
N TYR A 133 -1.65 24.55 -6.45
CA TYR A 133 -1.03 25.84 -6.10
C TYR A 133 0.50 25.79 -6.23
N PRO A 134 1.08 26.12 -7.40
CA PRO A 134 2.50 25.85 -7.69
C PRO A 134 3.49 26.55 -6.76
N ASP A 135 3.11 27.70 -6.19
CA ASP A 135 3.97 28.47 -5.28
C ASP A 135 4.35 27.71 -4.01
N LEU A 136 3.58 26.68 -3.64
CA LEU A 136 3.89 25.79 -2.51
C LEU A 136 4.93 24.71 -2.86
N TYR A 137 5.21 24.51 -4.16
CA TYR A 137 5.96 23.37 -4.71
C TYR A 137 7.25 23.83 -5.39
N GLY A 138 8.12 24.45 -4.60
CA GLY A 138 9.40 25.00 -5.05
C GLY A 138 10.53 24.84 -4.05
N PRO A 139 11.72 25.41 -4.34
CA PRO A 139 12.90 25.29 -3.47
C PRO A 139 12.69 25.84 -2.05
N CYS A 140 11.83 26.84 -1.87
CA CYS A 140 11.48 27.34 -0.54
C CYS A 140 10.47 26.44 0.20
N GLY A 141 9.79 25.57 -0.54
CA GLY A 141 8.81 24.61 -0.03
C GLY A 141 9.41 23.25 0.32
N VAL A 142 10.74 23.11 0.39
CA VAL A 142 11.41 21.86 0.78
C VAL A 142 12.25 22.06 2.04
N ASN A 143 12.41 20.99 2.81
CA ASN A 143 13.37 20.94 3.92
C ASN A 143 13.94 19.51 3.98
N PRO A 144 15.08 19.26 3.30
CA PRO A 144 15.67 17.92 3.21
C PRO A 144 16.01 17.33 4.58
N GLU A 145 16.61 18.10 5.48
CA GLU A 145 17.03 17.65 6.81
C GLU A 145 15.83 17.16 7.63
N HIS A 146 14.75 17.95 7.65
CA HIS A 146 13.53 17.59 8.36
C HIS A 146 12.84 16.37 7.72
N THR A 147 12.79 16.33 6.40
CA THR A 147 12.17 15.23 5.65
C THR A 147 12.90 13.91 5.89
N ILE A 148 14.23 13.92 5.83
CA ILE A 148 15.07 12.74 6.10
C ILE A 148 14.87 12.24 7.53
N ARG A 149 14.87 13.15 8.51
CA ARG A 149 14.65 12.78 9.92
C ARG A 149 13.31 12.08 10.10
N VAL A 150 12.22 12.72 9.65
CA VAL A 150 10.86 12.18 9.83
C VAL A 150 10.66 10.88 9.04
N ALA A 151 11.25 10.76 7.85
CA ALA A 151 11.23 9.52 7.08
C ALA A 151 11.88 8.36 7.87
N LYS A 152 13.04 8.60 8.49
CA LYS A 152 13.74 7.60 9.32
C LYS A 152 12.99 7.25 10.60
N GLU A 153 12.23 8.17 11.16
CA GLU A 153 11.37 7.93 12.33
C GLU A 153 10.12 7.10 11.99
N ASN A 154 9.79 6.93 10.70
CA ASN A 154 8.57 6.25 10.23
C ASN A 154 8.87 5.15 9.20
N LEU A 155 9.97 4.40 9.39
CA LEU A 155 10.42 3.35 8.44
C LEU A 155 9.45 2.18 8.29
N ASP A 156 8.49 2.01 9.19
CA ASP A 156 7.40 1.07 9.05
C ASP A 156 6.49 1.45 7.86
N ILE A 157 6.22 2.75 7.66
CA ILE A 157 5.31 3.29 6.63
C ILE A 157 6.06 3.83 5.40
N VAL A 158 7.16 4.58 5.60
CA VAL A 158 7.88 5.30 4.55
C VAL A 158 8.82 4.36 3.80
N LYS A 159 8.60 4.18 2.48
CA LYS A 159 9.41 3.30 1.61
C LYS A 159 10.17 4.05 0.52
N GLY A 160 10.09 5.38 0.51
CA GLY A 160 10.76 6.22 -0.48
C GLY A 160 10.40 7.68 -0.31
N VAL A 161 10.89 8.50 -1.24
CA VAL A 161 10.59 9.93 -1.32
C VAL A 161 9.95 10.19 -2.68
N LYS A 162 8.85 10.94 -2.70
CA LYS A 162 8.18 11.36 -3.93
C LYS A 162 8.44 12.83 -4.18
N ALA A 163 8.86 13.13 -5.39
CA ALA A 163 8.82 14.47 -5.96
C ALA A 163 7.87 14.47 -7.16
N HIS A 164 7.21 15.60 -7.40
CA HIS A 164 6.49 15.88 -8.64
C HIS A 164 7.35 16.87 -9.42
N ALA A 165 7.95 16.39 -10.50
CA ALA A 165 8.70 17.18 -11.45
C ALA A 165 7.78 17.56 -12.63
N GLU A 166 6.58 18.05 -12.32
CA GLU A 166 5.61 18.47 -13.33
C GLU A 166 5.84 19.92 -13.75
N ILE A 167 5.61 20.20 -15.04
CA ILE A 167 5.62 21.47 -15.77
C ILE A 167 6.49 22.55 -15.14
N GLY A 168 7.75 22.69 -15.59
CA GLY A 168 8.43 23.98 -15.44
C GLY A 168 8.43 24.56 -14.02
N GLY A 169 8.36 23.70 -13.00
CA GLY A 169 8.35 24.10 -11.59
C GLY A 169 9.54 24.96 -11.25
N GLN A 170 10.54 25.03 -12.16
CA GLN A 170 11.64 25.98 -12.21
C GLN A 170 11.92 26.70 -13.56
N SER A 171 11.13 26.66 -14.63
CA SER A 171 11.45 27.54 -15.79
C SER A 171 11.21 29.04 -15.49
N ARG A 172 11.07 29.39 -14.20
CA ARG A 172 10.57 30.67 -13.68
C ARG A 172 11.02 31.01 -12.25
N TRP A 173 12.11 30.45 -11.70
CA TRP A 173 12.76 31.07 -10.50
C TRP A 173 13.70 32.21 -10.89
N GLY A 174 13.46 32.79 -12.07
CA GLY A 174 14.42 33.55 -12.87
C GLY A 174 14.63 32.83 -14.18
#